data_AF-A0A7G6T2C4-F1
#
_entry.id   AF-A0A7G6T2C4-F1
#
_cell.length_a   1.000
_cell.length_b   1.000
_cell.length_c   1.000
_cell.angle_alpha   90.00
_cell.angle_beta   90.00
_cell.angle_gamma   90.00
#
_symmetry.space_group_name_H-M   'P 1'
#
loop_
_entity.id
_entity.type
_entity.pdbx_description
1 polymer ?
#
loop_
_entity_poly.entity_id
_entity_poly.type
_entity_poly.pdbx_seq_one_letter_code
_entity_poly.pdbx_strand_id
1 'polypeptide(L)'
;MSLGLQLDTTVAIGETKTLQAWGRAAWLHEFNPDRSVEPTFQAAPGYAFVVQGAAAAEDAVTVNAGVKLNWSSNTSVFATFDGKFGDRVQTYGGNVGFRVNW
;
A
#
# COMPACT_ATOMS: atom_id res chain seq x y z
N MET A 1 -5.87 10.48 8.93
CA MET A 1 -7.23 10.06 8.50
C MET A 1 -7.19 9.66 7.03
N SER A 2 -8.14 8.87 6.55
CA SER A 2 -8.22 8.50 5.13
C SER A 2 -9.66 8.46 4.62
N LEU A 3 -9.88 8.83 3.37
CA LEU A 3 -11.13 8.71 2.65
C LEU A 3 -10.88 8.01 1.31
N GLY A 4 -11.64 6.97 1.00
CA GLY A 4 -11.40 6.19 -0.21
C GLY A 4 -12.59 5.43 -0.73
N LEU A 5 -12.41 4.88 -1.93
CA LEU A 5 -13.36 4.06 -2.67
C LEU A 5 -12.70 2.74 -3.07
N GLN A 6 -13.49 1.67 -3.04
CA GLN A 6 -13.12 0.38 -3.62
C GLN A 6 -14.21 -0.10 -4.56
N LEU A 7 -13.78 -0.72 -5.65
CA LEU A 7 -14.62 -1.38 -6.63
C LEU A 7 -14.09 -2.79 -6.85
N ASP A 8 -15.01 -3.76 -6.86
CA ASP A 8 -14.71 -5.17 -7.05
C ASP A 8 -15.66 -5.73 -8.11
N THR A 9 -15.13 -6.58 -9.00
CA THR A 9 -15.93 -7.28 -10.00
C THR A 9 -15.44 -8.70 -10.18
N THR A 10 -16.37 -9.59 -10.52
CA THR A 10 -16.08 -10.97 -10.87
C THR A 10 -16.88 -11.34 -12.11
N VAL A 11 -16.18 -11.85 -13.12
CA VAL A 11 -16.78 -12.20 -14.41
C VAL A 11 -16.40 -13.64 -14.74
N ALA A 12 -17.36 -14.42 -15.23
CA ALA A 12 -17.11 -15.75 -15.75
C ALA A 12 -16.40 -15.67 -17.12
N ILE A 13 -15.38 -16.50 -17.33
CA ILE A 13 -14.68 -16.62 -18.61
C ILE A 13 -14.89 -18.05 -19.12
N GLY A 14 -15.87 -18.23 -20.02
CA GLY A 14 -16.33 -19.56 -20.41
C GLY A 14 -17.07 -20.26 -19.28
N GLU A 15 -17.10 -21.59 -19.30
CA GLU A 15 -17.93 -22.38 -18.38
C GLU A 15 -17.28 -22.62 -17.01
N THR A 16 -15.94 -22.62 -16.93
CA THR A 16 -15.21 -23.12 -15.74
C THR A 16 -14.23 -22.13 -15.13
N LYS A 17 -13.98 -20.98 -15.77
CA LYS A 17 -13.00 -19.99 -15.29
C LYS A 17 -13.68 -18.74 -14.77
N THR A 18 -13.06 -18.08 -13.79
CA THR A 18 -13.52 -16.79 -13.29
C THR A 18 -12.37 -15.81 -13.23
N LEU A 19 -12.62 -14.58 -13.68
CA LEU A 19 -11.72 -13.45 -13.53
C LEU A 19 -12.29 -12.51 -12.47
N GLN A 20 -11.51 -12.30 -11.42
CA GLN A 20 -11.77 -11.33 -10.38
C GLN A 20 -10.86 -10.12 -10.62
N ALA A 21 -11.41 -8.92 -10.50
CA ALA A 21 -10.66 -7.69 -10.58
C ALA A 21 -11.12 -6.74 -9.48
N TRP A 22 -10.18 -6.02 -8.89
CA TRP A 22 -10.48 -5.03 -7.87
C TRP A 22 -9.57 -3.81 -8.03
N GLY A 23 -10.07 -2.68 -7.54
CA GLY A 23 -9.33 -1.44 -7.48
C GLY A 23 -9.78 -0.64 -6.27
N ARG A 24 -8.84 -0.03 -5.57
CA ARG A 24 -9.05 0.83 -4.42
C ARG A 24 -8.18 2.07 -4.55
N ALA A 25 -8.75 3.23 -4.25
CA ALA A 25 -8.01 4.47 -4.11
C ALA A 25 -8.45 5.17 -2.82
N ALA A 26 -7.49 5.72 -2.08
CA ALA A 26 -7.79 6.49 -0.88
C ALA A 26 -6.84 7.69 -0.75
N TRP A 27 -7.40 8.85 -0.42
CA TRP A 27 -6.66 10.01 0.06
C TRP A 27 -6.41 9.85 1.56
N LEU A 28 -5.21 10.23 1.99
CA LEU A 28 -4.75 10.20 3.36
C LEU A 28 -4.29 11.60 3.74
N HIS A 29 -4.73 12.04 4.91
CA HIS A 29 -4.30 13.28 5.52
C HIS A 29 -3.64 12.99 6.88
N GLU A 30 -2.41 13.43 7.05
CA GLU A 30 -1.59 13.37 8.26
C GLU A 30 -1.66 14.71 8.99
N PHE A 31 -2.36 14.73 10.12
CA PHE A 31 -2.58 15.96 10.89
C PHE A 31 -1.35 16.41 11.68
N ASN A 32 -0.36 15.53 11.85
CA ASN A 32 0.88 15.87 12.51
C ASN A 32 2.05 15.40 11.63
N PRO A 33 2.45 16.17 10.61
CA PRO A 33 3.49 15.75 9.67
C PRO A 33 4.91 15.88 10.25
N ASP A 34 5.09 16.68 11.30
CA ASP A 34 6.39 16.94 11.89
C ASP A 34 6.94 15.70 12.60
N ARG A 35 8.26 15.53 12.51
CA ARG A 35 8.99 14.41 13.11
C ARG A 35 10.20 14.98 13.83
N SER A 36 10.38 14.65 15.09
CA SER A 36 11.56 15.05 15.85
C SER A 36 12.00 13.94 16.79
N VAL A 37 13.29 13.92 17.12
CA VAL A 37 13.88 13.01 18.10
C VAL A 37 14.77 13.84 19.02
N GLU A 38 14.78 13.53 20.31
CA GLU A 38 15.62 14.21 21.30
C GLU A 38 16.66 13.24 21.90
N PRO A 39 17.76 12.96 21.17
CA PRO A 39 18.84 12.13 21.70
C PRO A 39 19.66 12.82 22.81
N THR A 40 20.41 12.00 23.55
CA THR A 40 21.43 12.43 24.53
C THR A 40 22.76 11.73 24.26
N PHE A 41 23.86 12.36 24.63
CA PHE A 41 25.19 11.73 24.53
C PHE A 41 25.38 10.68 25.62
N GLN A 42 25.80 9.46 25.22
CA GLN A 42 26.10 8.38 26.18
C GLN A 42 27.24 8.76 27.14
N ALA A 43 28.26 9.47 26.64
CA ALA A 43 29.39 9.93 27.45
C ALA A 43 29.10 11.22 28.24
N ALA A 44 27.98 11.91 27.99
CA ALA A 44 27.56 13.11 28.70
C ALA A 44 26.03 13.13 28.90
N PRO A 45 25.50 12.26 29.78
CA PRO A 45 24.08 12.28 30.13
C PRO A 45 23.68 13.63 30.72
N GLY A 46 22.59 14.23 30.23
CA GLY A 46 22.12 15.57 30.61
C GLY A 46 22.30 16.65 29.55
N TYR A 47 23.09 16.39 28.50
CA TYR A 47 23.17 17.24 27.30
C TYR A 47 22.29 16.64 26.20
N ALA A 48 21.02 17.01 26.21
CA ALA A 48 20.05 16.66 25.16
C ALA A 48 20.11 17.66 24.01
N PHE A 49 19.74 17.20 22.81
CA PHE A 49 19.56 18.06 21.66
C PHE A 49 18.40 17.53 20.79
N VAL A 50 17.72 18.43 20.08
CA VAL A 50 16.60 18.08 19.20
C VAL A 50 17.10 17.93 17.77
N VAL A 51 16.75 16.81 17.15
CA VAL A 51 16.95 16.56 15.72
C VAL A 51 15.60 16.57 15.04
N GLN A 52 15.42 17.47 14.07
CA GLN A 52 14.25 17.45 13.19
C GLN A 52 14.44 16.36 12.14
N GLY A 53 13.51 15.42 12.09
CA GLY A 53 13.47 14.32 11.13
C GLY A 53 12.78 14.73 9.82
N ALA A 54 12.77 13.81 8.86
CA ALA A 54 12.03 14.01 7.62
C ALA A 54 10.52 14.07 7.91
N ALA A 55 9.90 15.21 7.60
CA ALA A 55 8.46 15.38 7.74
C ALA A 55 7.71 14.37 6.86
N ALA A 56 6.60 13.84 7.36
CA ALA A 56 5.70 13.03 6.57
C ALA A 56 5.04 13.88 5.46
N ALA A 57 4.51 13.21 4.43
CA ALA A 57 3.60 13.88 3.51
C ALA A 57 2.28 14.14 4.26
N GLU A 58 1.90 15.42 4.36
CA GLU A 58 0.63 15.85 4.96
C GLU A 58 -0.54 15.24 4.19
N ASP A 59 -0.48 15.33 2.86
CA ASP A 59 -1.43 14.69 1.96
C ASP A 59 -0.76 13.61 1.11
N ALA A 60 -1.41 12.46 1.02
CA ALA A 60 -1.00 11.38 0.13
C ALA A 60 -2.20 10.67 -0.47
N VAL A 61 -2.03 10.09 -1.65
CA VAL A 61 -2.98 9.17 -2.27
C VAL A 61 -2.37 7.78 -2.30
N THR A 62 -3.15 6.79 -1.89
CA THR A 62 -2.84 5.37 -2.07
C THR A 62 -3.72 4.78 -3.15
N VAL A 63 -3.14 3.90 -3.96
CA VAL A 63 -3.83 3.15 -5.00
C VAL A 63 -3.44 1.68 -4.85
N ASN A 64 -4.43 0.80 -4.76
CA ASN A 64 -4.25 -0.63 -4.83
C ASN A 64 -5.13 -1.17 -5.97
N ALA A 65 -4.61 -2.08 -6.76
CA ALA A 65 -5.40 -2.75 -7.78
C ALA A 65 -4.90 -4.18 -7.96
N GLY A 66 -5.78 -5.05 -8.45
CA GLY A 66 -5.36 -6.39 -8.78
C GLY A 66 -6.35 -7.15 -9.63
N VAL A 67 -5.83 -8.23 -10.20
CA VAL A 67 -6.58 -9.18 -11.00
C VAL A 67 -6.19 -10.59 -10.58
N LYS A 68 -7.18 -11.48 -10.57
CA LYS A 68 -6.99 -12.90 -10.28
C LYS A 68 -7.82 -13.73 -11.24
N LEU A 69 -7.13 -14.56 -12.02
CA LEU A 69 -7.75 -15.54 -12.91
C LEU A 69 -7.72 -16.91 -12.25
N ASN A 70 -8.90 -17.48 -11.99
CA ASN A 70 -9.02 -18.88 -11.61
C ASN A 70 -9.18 -19.71 -12.88
N TRP A 71 -8.17 -20.52 -13.20
CA TRP A 71 -8.12 -21.34 -14.42
C TRP A 71 -8.88 -22.66 -14.25
N SER A 72 -8.91 -23.15 -13.02
CA SER A 72 -9.68 -24.30 -12.55
C SER A 72 -9.92 -24.16 -11.05
N SER A 73 -10.66 -25.08 -10.44
CA SER A 73 -10.87 -25.15 -8.98
C SER A 73 -9.56 -25.21 -8.19
N ASN A 74 -8.49 -25.68 -8.83
CA ASN A 74 -7.20 -25.99 -8.20
C ASN A 74 -6.08 -25.03 -8.61
N THR A 75 -6.27 -24.23 -9.66
CA THR A 75 -5.20 -23.37 -10.22
C THR A 75 -5.67 -21.95 -10.41
N SER A 76 -4.90 -20.98 -9.89
CA SER A 76 -5.16 -19.56 -10.10
C SER A 76 -3.86 -18.78 -10.33
N VAL A 77 -3.95 -17.71 -11.11
CA VAL A 77 -2.87 -16.74 -11.34
C VAL A 77 -3.38 -15.38 -10.89
N PHE A 78 -2.52 -14.57 -10.27
CA PHE A 78 -2.87 -13.23 -9.84
C PHE A 78 -1.75 -12.24 -10.10
N ALA A 79 -2.15 -10.98 -10.21
CA ALA A 79 -1.27 -9.83 -10.24
C ALA A 79 -1.87 -8.72 -9.39
N THR A 80 -1.05 -8.04 -8.60
CA THR A 80 -1.44 -6.91 -7.77
C THR A 80 -0.47 -5.76 -7.97
N PHE A 81 -0.97 -4.55 -7.72
CA PHE A 81 -0.23 -3.32 -7.75
C PHE A 81 -0.60 -2.48 -6.53
N ASP A 82 0.42 -1.85 -5.94
CA ASP A 82 0.33 -0.99 -4.77
C ASP A 82 1.14 0.28 -5.03
N GLY A 83 0.52 1.44 -4.84
CA GLY A 83 1.14 2.74 -5.02
C GLY A 83 0.77 3.69 -3.90
N LYS A 84 1.70 4.56 -3.51
CA LYS A 84 1.47 5.68 -2.60
C LYS A 84 2.24 6.91 -3.10
N PHE A 85 1.53 8.02 -3.23
CA PHE A 85 2.02 9.25 -3.84
C PHE A 85 1.65 10.45 -2.98
N GLY A 86 2.59 11.35 -2.72
CA GLY A 86 2.43 12.62 -2.03
C GLY A 86 3.73 13.42 -2.14
N ASP A 87 3.74 14.67 -1.66
CA ASP A 87 4.85 15.60 -1.87
C ASP A 87 6.22 15.07 -1.41
N ARG A 88 6.23 14.24 -0.38
CA ARG A 88 7.45 13.67 0.24
C ARG A 88 7.51 12.14 0.16
N VAL A 89 6.56 11.50 -0.52
CA VAL A 89 6.47 10.04 -0.60
C VAL A 89 6.05 9.58 -1.98
N GLN A 90 6.89 8.79 -2.63
CA GLN A 90 6.55 8.14 -3.88
C GLN A 90 7.05 6.70 -3.82
N THR A 91 6.11 5.77 -3.68
CA THR A 91 6.40 4.35 -3.63
C THR A 91 5.43 3.62 -4.56
N TYR A 92 5.95 2.65 -5.28
CA TYR A 92 5.17 1.78 -6.14
C TYR A 92 5.75 0.38 -6.07
N GLY A 93 4.88 -0.62 -6.14
CA GLY A 93 5.24 -2.01 -6.06
C GLY A 93 4.12 -2.86 -6.66
N GLY A 94 4.43 -4.11 -6.91
CA GLY A 94 3.45 -5.05 -7.41
C GLY A 94 3.93 -6.46 -7.17
N ASN A 95 2.97 -7.38 -7.13
CA ASN A 95 3.23 -8.80 -6.96
C ASN A 95 2.55 -9.56 -8.09
N VAL A 96 3.20 -10.63 -8.54
CA VAL A 96 2.60 -11.59 -9.45
C VAL A 96 2.82 -12.98 -8.89
N GLY A 97 1.87 -13.87 -9.08
CA GLY A 97 1.98 -15.20 -8.55
C GLY A 97 1.02 -16.18 -9.17
N PHE A 98 1.32 -17.45 -8.99
CA PHE A 98 0.46 -18.56 -9.33
C PHE A 98 0.24 -19.41 -8.07
N ARG A 99 -0.93 -20.04 -7.99
CA ARG A 99 -1.30 -20.95 -6.91
C ARG A 99 -1.85 -22.23 -7.53
N VAL A 100 -1.34 -23.36 -7.08
CA VAL A 100 -1.81 -24.71 -7.42
C VAL A 100 -2.09 -25.44 -6.11
N ASN A 101 -3.30 -25.97 -5.98
CA ASN A 101 -3.70 -26.83 -4.88
C ASN A 101 -3.82 -28.25 -5.43
N TRP A 102 -3.00 -29.18 -4.92
CA TRP A 102 -3.01 -30.59 -5.29
C TRP A 102 -3.75 -31.44 -4.25
#